data_AF-A0A6M1ZWK7-F1
#
_entry.id   AF-A0A6M1ZWK7-F1
#
_cell.length_a   1.000
_cell.length_b   1.000
_cell.length_c   1.000
_cell.angle_alpha   90.00
_cell.angle_beta   90.00
_cell.angle_gamma   90.00
#
_symmetry.space_group_name_H-M   'P 1'
#
loop_
_entity.id
_entity.type
_entity.pdbx_description
1 polymer ?
#
loop_
_entity_poly.entity_id
_entity_poly.type
_entity_poly.pdbx_seq_one_letter_code
_entity_poly.pdbx_strand_id
1 'polypeptide(L)'
;MIVWGYHMRVSYLLSITLFLSLVSGAYADHKVAYTGLAPVENQEFEDQVDEAIIKDKLKIIKLEEKIADTTKKVPPSLKLELMKAKVNLEMKSKLVKNYVRTTIIQNVKVRRELLRLLNKQSINIEDLIALQKLVNEEKDHQRAIQ
;
A
#
# COMPACT_ATOMS: atom_id res chain seq x y z
N MET A 1 58.20 9.16 58.93
CA MET A 1 58.90 7.92 59.30
C MET A 1 57.99 6.75 58.91
N ILE A 2 58.40 5.98 57.88
CA ILE A 2 58.10 4.57 57.45
C ILE A 2 56.64 4.09 57.70
N VAL A 3 55.86 3.57 56.73
CA VAL A 3 55.98 2.24 56.06
C VAL A 3 55.07 2.25 54.81
N TRP A 4 55.59 2.07 53.58
CA TRP A 4 55.58 0.83 52.76
C TRP A 4 54.30 -0.03 52.81
N GLY A 5 53.75 -0.36 51.64
CA GLY A 5 52.75 -1.44 51.52
C GLY A 5 51.79 -1.31 50.34
N TYR A 6 52.26 -1.71 49.16
CA TYR A 6 51.48 -1.88 47.94
C TYR A 6 50.43 -3.01 48.05
N HIS A 7 49.31 -2.81 47.35
CA HIS A 7 48.40 -3.81 46.76
C HIS A 7 47.81 -4.94 47.61
N MET A 8 46.50 -4.83 47.88
CA MET A 8 45.51 -5.85 47.47
C MET A 8 44.11 -5.20 47.53
N ARG A 9 43.63 -4.71 46.39
CA ARG A 9 42.23 -4.31 46.24
C ARG A 9 41.43 -5.56 45.91
N VAL A 10 40.47 -5.84 46.78
CA VAL A 10 39.64 -7.03 46.79
C VAL A 10 38.72 -7.02 45.57
N SER A 11 38.90 -8.00 44.69
CA SER A 11 38.00 -8.29 43.57
C SER A 11 36.71 -8.92 44.09
N TYR A 12 35.67 -8.12 44.29
CA TYR A 12 34.30 -8.62 44.41
C TYR A 12 33.62 -8.49 43.05
N LEU A 13 33.64 -9.61 42.31
CA LEU A 13 32.85 -9.80 41.09
C LEU A 13 31.37 -9.80 41.46
N LEU A 14 30.71 -8.71 41.11
CA LEU A 14 29.27 -8.53 41.10
C LEU A 14 28.69 -9.36 39.93
N SER A 15 28.38 -10.63 40.18
CA SER A 15 27.68 -11.48 39.21
C SER A 15 26.25 -11.70 39.71
N ILE A 16 25.37 -10.76 39.37
CA ILE A 16 23.92 -10.89 39.61
C ILE A 16 23.36 -11.73 38.45
N THR A 17 23.33 -13.05 38.62
CA THR A 17 22.51 -13.93 37.78
C THR A 17 21.10 -13.98 38.35
N LEU A 18 20.25 -13.06 37.89
CA LEU A 18 18.82 -13.12 38.18
C LEU A 18 18.15 -14.08 37.18
N PHE A 19 17.89 -15.29 37.68
CA PHE A 19 17.10 -16.34 37.04
C PHE A 19 15.62 -15.93 37.12
N LEU A 20 15.06 -15.40 36.04
CA LEU A 20 13.62 -15.17 35.86
C LEU A 20 13.22 -15.62 34.45
N SER A 21 13.31 -16.93 34.26
CA SER A 21 12.74 -17.62 33.11
C SER A 21 11.70 -18.57 33.67
N LEU A 22 10.43 -18.16 33.65
CA LEU A 22 9.25 -19.00 33.51
C LEU A 22 8.03 -18.10 33.64
N VAL A 23 7.17 -18.16 32.62
CA VAL A 23 5.92 -17.39 32.44
C VAL A 23 6.11 -16.02 31.76
N SER A 24 6.39 -16.08 30.46
CA SER A 24 5.72 -15.20 29.49
C SER A 24 5.56 -16.02 28.21
N GLY A 25 4.30 -16.08 27.75
CA GLY A 25 3.78 -17.15 26.93
C GLY A 25 4.52 -17.38 25.62
N ALA A 26 4.38 -18.61 25.14
CA ALA A 26 4.51 -18.95 23.74
C ALA A 26 3.52 -18.12 22.91
N TYR A 27 3.88 -16.87 22.63
CA TYR A 27 3.59 -16.32 21.32
C TYR A 27 4.63 -16.96 20.43
N ALA A 28 4.22 -18.03 19.76
CA ALA A 28 4.90 -18.47 18.57
C ALA A 28 5.13 -17.22 17.73
N ASP A 29 6.39 -16.79 17.67
CA ASP A 29 6.88 -15.81 16.72
C ASP A 29 6.75 -16.49 15.36
N HIS A 30 5.51 -16.55 14.87
CA HIS A 30 5.26 -16.63 13.44
C HIS A 30 5.83 -15.32 12.90
N LYS A 31 7.14 -15.32 12.65
CA LYS A 31 7.69 -14.62 11.52
C LYS A 31 6.87 -15.14 10.35
N VAL A 32 5.81 -14.42 10.02
CA VAL A 32 5.05 -14.62 8.80
C VAL A 32 6.09 -14.39 7.72
N ALA A 33 6.72 -15.47 7.28
CA ALA A 33 7.62 -15.45 6.16
C ALA A 33 6.80 -14.83 5.04
N TYR A 34 7.22 -13.64 4.64
CA TYR A 34 6.50 -12.84 3.68
C TYR A 34 6.61 -13.59 2.36
N THR A 35 5.62 -14.44 2.09
CA THR A 35 5.53 -15.15 0.83
C THR A 35 5.15 -14.08 -0.18
N GLY A 36 6.19 -13.48 -0.80
CA GLY A 36 6.01 -12.72 -2.02
C GLY A 36 5.10 -13.54 -2.94
N LEU A 37 4.12 -12.85 -3.52
CA LEU A 37 3.04 -13.48 -4.27
C LEU A 37 3.58 -14.43 -5.34
N ALA A 38 2.81 -15.48 -5.61
CA ALA A 38 3.11 -16.31 -6.76
C ALA A 38 3.10 -15.41 -8.01
N PRO A 39 4.05 -15.55 -8.94
CA PRO A 39 4.14 -14.70 -10.14
C PRO A 39 2.83 -14.58 -10.92
N VAL A 40 2.00 -15.63 -10.91
CA VAL A 40 0.68 -15.67 -11.54
C VAL A 40 -0.31 -14.68 -10.90
N GLU A 41 -0.36 -14.61 -9.56
CA GLU A 41 -1.28 -13.70 -8.85
C GLU A 41 -0.89 -12.22 -9.02
N ASN A 42 0.38 -11.95 -9.29
CA ASN A 42 0.85 -10.61 -9.64
C ASN A 42 0.43 -10.25 -11.07
N GLN A 43 0.60 -11.18 -12.02
CA GLN A 43 0.19 -10.95 -13.40
C GLN A 43 -1.32 -10.72 -13.52
N GLU A 44 -2.15 -11.56 -12.88
CA GLU A 44 -3.61 -11.40 -12.88
C GLU A 44 -4.04 -10.03 -12.31
N PHE A 45 -3.36 -9.58 -11.26
CA PHE A 45 -3.61 -8.26 -10.70
C PHE A 45 -3.23 -7.14 -11.67
N GLU A 46 -2.08 -7.21 -12.33
CA GLU A 46 -1.65 -6.24 -13.32
C GLU A 46 -2.59 -6.20 -14.54
N ASP A 47 -3.03 -7.36 -15.02
CA ASP A 47 -3.99 -7.48 -16.12
C ASP A 47 -5.33 -6.82 -15.76
N GLN A 48 -5.84 -7.03 -14.53
CA GLN A 48 -7.07 -6.39 -14.06
C GLN A 48 -6.93 -4.86 -13.91
N VAL A 49 -5.76 -4.38 -13.52
CA VAL A 49 -5.46 -2.94 -13.48
C VAL A 49 -5.50 -2.37 -14.90
N ASP A 50 -4.84 -3.02 -15.85
CA ASP A 50 -4.77 -2.58 -17.23
C ASP A 50 -6.15 -2.59 -17.90
N GLU A 51 -6.95 -3.64 -17.67
CA GLU A 51 -8.33 -3.71 -18.15
C GLU A 51 -9.17 -2.52 -17.65
N ALA A 52 -9.08 -2.19 -16.36
CA ALA A 52 -9.82 -1.07 -15.78
C ALA A 52 -9.42 0.28 -16.41
N ILE A 53 -8.12 0.49 -16.67
CA ILE A 53 -7.62 1.71 -17.31
C ILE A 53 -8.03 1.79 -18.78
N ILE A 54 -7.92 0.68 -19.52
CA ILE A 54 -8.31 0.61 -20.94
C ILE A 54 -9.80 0.90 -21.09
N LYS A 55 -10.65 0.31 -20.24
CA LYS A 55 -12.09 0.53 -20.24
C LYS A 55 -12.45 2.01 -20.08
N ASP A 56 -11.79 2.72 -19.17
CA ASP A 56 -12.02 4.15 -18.97
C ASP A 56 -11.50 5.01 -20.13
N LYS A 57 -10.36 4.65 -20.73
CA LYS A 57 -9.85 5.30 -21.96
C LYS A 57 -10.84 5.15 -23.11
N LEU A 58 -11.36 3.94 -23.33
CA LEU A 58 -12.37 3.68 -24.36
C LEU A 58 -13.66 4.46 -24.11
N LYS A 59 -14.06 4.64 -22.84
CA LYS A 59 -15.20 5.50 -22.49
C LYS A 59 -14.96 6.96 -22.91
N ILE A 60 -13.78 7.50 -22.65
CA ILE A 60 -13.40 8.87 -23.03
C ILE A 60 -13.41 9.03 -24.55
N ILE A 61 -12.80 8.11 -25.29
CA ILE A 61 -12.78 8.15 -26.78
C ILE A 61 -14.20 8.20 -27.33
N LYS A 62 -15.10 7.33 -26.85
CA LYS A 62 -16.51 7.33 -27.26
C LYS A 62 -17.25 8.63 -26.94
N LEU A 63 -16.89 9.29 -25.83
CA LEU A 63 -17.47 10.59 -25.48
C LEU A 63 -16.91 11.71 -26.37
N GLU A 64 -15.63 11.67 -26.70
CA GLU A 64 -14.98 12.60 -27.62
C GLU A 64 -15.56 12.48 -29.03
N GLU A 65 -15.75 11.26 -29.55
CA GLU A 65 -16.40 11.01 -30.84
C GLU A 65 -17.82 11.60 -30.89
N LYS A 66 -18.61 11.39 -29.82
CA LYS A 66 -19.98 11.95 -29.73
C LYS A 66 -20.02 13.47 -29.67
N ILE A 67 -18.97 14.10 -29.15
CA ILE A 67 -18.86 15.57 -29.06
C ILE A 67 -18.30 16.15 -30.36
N ALA A 68 -17.43 15.40 -31.06
CA ALA A 68 -16.87 15.79 -32.34
C ALA A 68 -17.86 15.62 -33.51
N ASP A 69 -18.92 14.82 -33.34
CA ASP A 69 -20.00 14.68 -34.30
C ASP A 69 -20.73 16.01 -34.53
N THR A 70 -20.38 16.68 -35.62
CA THR A 70 -20.96 17.98 -36.04
C THR A 70 -22.37 17.85 -36.62
N THR A 71 -22.85 16.62 -36.87
CA THR A 71 -24.19 16.38 -37.42
C THR A 71 -25.30 16.56 -36.37
N LYS A 72 -24.94 16.57 -35.08
CA LYS A 72 -25.88 16.67 -33.96
C LYS A 72 -25.52 17.83 -33.05
N LYS A 73 -26.54 18.51 -32.52
CA LYS A 73 -26.34 19.51 -31.46
C LYS A 73 -25.86 18.78 -30.20
N VAL A 74 -24.61 19.03 -29.80
CA VAL A 74 -23.99 18.41 -28.62
C VAL A 74 -24.64 18.93 -27.33
N PRO A 75 -25.25 18.06 -26.51
CA PRO A 75 -25.78 18.46 -25.21
C PRO A 75 -24.66 18.90 -24.24
N PRO A 76 -24.85 19.97 -23.43
CA PRO A 76 -23.89 20.36 -22.40
C PRO A 76 -23.56 19.25 -21.40
N SER A 77 -24.51 18.34 -21.15
CA SER A 77 -24.33 17.17 -20.28
C SER A 77 -23.23 16.22 -20.76
N LEU A 78 -23.07 16.04 -22.08
CA LEU A 78 -21.99 15.20 -22.62
C LEU A 78 -20.61 15.82 -22.37
N LYS A 79 -20.48 17.15 -22.51
CA LYS A 79 -19.22 17.85 -22.20
C LYS A 79 -18.86 17.69 -20.72
N LEU A 80 -19.84 17.82 -19.83
CA LEU A 80 -19.64 17.58 -18.40
C LEU A 80 -19.27 16.12 -18.10
N GLU A 81 -19.91 15.15 -18.76
CA GLU A 81 -19.57 13.74 -18.61
C GLU A 81 -18.13 13.46 -19.07
N LEU A 82 -17.70 14.03 -20.20
CA LEU A 82 -16.33 13.92 -20.69
C LEU A 82 -15.32 14.48 -19.67
N MET A 83 -15.59 15.67 -19.12
CA MET A 83 -14.73 16.27 -18.10
C MET A 83 -14.62 15.37 -16.87
N LYS A 84 -15.75 14.86 -16.36
CA LYS A 84 -15.77 13.93 -15.22
C LYS A 84 -14.99 12.65 -15.51
N ALA A 85 -15.14 12.08 -16.71
CA ALA A 85 -14.43 10.87 -17.12
C ALA A 85 -12.91 11.11 -17.19
N LYS A 86 -12.46 12.25 -17.73
CA LYS A 86 -11.04 12.64 -17.78
C LYS A 86 -10.44 12.79 -16.38
N VAL A 87 -11.11 13.52 -15.50
CA VAL A 87 -10.67 13.69 -14.10
C VAL A 87 -10.58 12.32 -13.40
N ASN A 88 -11.59 11.46 -13.58
CA ASN A 88 -11.59 10.13 -12.97
C ASN A 88 -10.44 9.25 -13.49
N LEU A 89 -10.17 9.26 -14.79
CA LEU A 89 -9.03 8.55 -15.37
C LEU A 89 -7.70 9.09 -14.84
N GLU A 90 -7.56 10.41 -14.69
CA GLU A 90 -6.34 11.01 -14.12
C GLU A 90 -6.12 10.55 -12.68
N MET A 91 -7.16 10.55 -11.84
CA MET A 91 -7.07 10.03 -10.47
C MET A 91 -6.65 8.56 -10.45
N LYS A 92 -7.29 7.71 -11.26
CA LYS A 92 -6.93 6.29 -11.38
C LYS A 92 -5.49 6.09 -11.86
N SER A 93 -5.04 6.87 -12.83
CA SER A 93 -3.65 6.83 -13.30
C SER A 93 -2.66 7.20 -12.21
N LYS A 94 -2.98 8.19 -11.36
CA LYS A 94 -2.17 8.55 -10.19
C LYS A 94 -2.14 7.42 -9.16
N LEU A 95 -3.27 6.76 -8.89
CA LEU A 95 -3.31 5.60 -8.00
C LEU A 95 -2.42 4.45 -8.52
N VAL A 96 -2.54 4.10 -9.80
CA VAL A 96 -1.70 3.07 -10.43
C VAL A 96 -0.22 3.41 -10.28
N LYS A 97 0.17 4.64 -10.64
CA LYS A 97 1.56 5.10 -10.54
C LYS A 97 2.11 5.02 -9.12
N ASN A 98 1.31 5.38 -8.13
CA ASN A 98 1.74 5.48 -6.74
C ASN A 98 1.76 4.14 -5.99
N TYR A 99 1.00 3.15 -6.46
CA TYR A 99 0.80 1.91 -5.72
C TYR A 99 1.26 0.67 -6.47
N VAL A 100 0.92 0.47 -7.75
CA VAL A 100 1.08 -0.82 -8.45
C VAL A 100 2.51 -1.35 -8.47
N ARG A 101 3.51 -0.46 -8.55
CA ARG A 101 4.94 -0.84 -8.58
C ARG A 101 5.66 -0.72 -7.24
N THR A 102 4.91 -0.75 -6.14
CA THR A 102 5.46 -0.60 -4.78
C THR A 102 5.35 -1.90 -3.99
N THR A 103 6.18 -2.06 -2.95
CA THR A 103 6.10 -3.21 -2.03
C THR A 103 4.75 -3.32 -1.32
N ILE A 104 3.99 -2.22 -1.25
CA ILE A 104 2.69 -2.17 -0.59
C ILE A 104 1.64 -3.08 -1.29
N ILE A 105 1.82 -3.39 -2.58
CA ILE A 105 0.90 -4.29 -3.31
C ILE A 105 0.97 -5.73 -2.85
N GLN A 106 2.03 -6.10 -2.16
CA GLN A 106 2.14 -7.46 -1.66
C GLN A 106 1.04 -7.75 -0.61
N ASN A 107 0.50 -6.70 0.03
CA ASN A 107 -0.69 -6.80 0.87
C ASN A 107 -1.96 -6.98 0.01
N VAL A 108 -2.62 -8.14 0.20
CA VAL A 108 -3.89 -8.51 -0.49
C VAL A 108 -5.00 -7.47 -0.27
N LYS A 109 -5.10 -6.87 0.93
CA LYS A 109 -6.13 -5.86 1.22
C LYS A 109 -5.90 -4.59 0.41
N VAL A 110 -4.65 -4.16 0.27
CA VAL A 110 -4.29 -2.99 -0.55
C VAL A 110 -4.63 -3.27 -2.02
N ARG A 111 -4.28 -4.44 -2.56
CA ARG A 111 -4.62 -4.79 -3.96
C ARG A 111 -6.12 -4.79 -4.21
N ARG A 112 -6.88 -5.43 -3.32
CA ARG A 112 -8.34 -5.50 -3.43
C ARG A 112 -8.96 -4.11 -3.38
N GLU A 113 -8.50 -3.27 -2.45
CA GLU A 113 -9.03 -1.91 -2.32
C GLU A 113 -8.66 -1.06 -3.53
N LEU A 114 -7.42 -1.15 -4.02
CA LEU A 114 -6.98 -0.47 -5.22
C LEU A 114 -7.81 -0.89 -6.45
N LEU A 115 -8.01 -2.19 -6.67
CA LEU A 115 -8.87 -2.69 -7.75
C LEU A 115 -10.32 -2.22 -7.62
N ARG A 116 -10.85 -2.18 -6.39
CA ARG A 116 -12.18 -1.63 -6.11
C ARG A 116 -12.28 -0.18 -6.55
N LEU A 117 -11.27 0.64 -6.25
CA LEU A 117 -11.23 2.05 -6.66
C LEU A 117 -11.09 2.21 -8.18
N LEU A 118 -10.24 1.41 -8.81
CA LEU A 118 -10.05 1.43 -10.26
C LEU A 118 -11.31 1.01 -11.03
N ASN A 119 -12.17 0.18 -10.45
CA ASN A 119 -13.45 -0.21 -11.05
C ASN A 119 -14.61 0.74 -10.73
N LYS A 120 -14.43 1.71 -9.82
CA LYS A 120 -15.48 2.66 -9.43
C LYS A 120 -15.71 3.71 -10.52
N GLN A 121 -16.97 4.12 -10.69
CA GLN A 121 -17.34 5.18 -11.65
C GLN A 121 -16.82 6.56 -11.22
N SER A 122 -16.75 6.80 -9.91
CA SER A 122 -16.20 8.01 -9.32
C SER A 122 -15.53 7.68 -7.99
N ILE A 123 -14.30 8.14 -7.81
CA ILE A 123 -13.56 8.01 -6.55
C ILE A 123 -13.81 9.26 -5.72
N ASN A 124 -14.23 9.08 -4.46
CA ASN A 124 -14.42 10.18 -3.52
C ASN A 124 -13.24 10.28 -2.54
N ILE A 125 -13.24 11.29 -1.66
CA ILE A 125 -12.15 11.49 -0.70
C ILE A 125 -12.10 10.36 0.34
N GLU A 126 -13.26 9.87 0.78
CA GLU A 126 -13.36 8.78 1.76
C GLU A 126 -12.71 7.49 1.25
N ASP A 127 -12.88 7.16 -0.03
CA ASP A 127 -12.21 6.07 -0.72
C ASP A 127 -10.68 6.20 -0.63
N LEU A 128 -10.16 7.42 -0.86
CA LEU A 128 -8.73 7.69 -0.80
C LEU A 128 -8.18 7.60 0.62
N ILE A 129 -8.95 8.06 1.62
CA ILE A 129 -8.61 7.94 3.04
C ILE A 129 -8.57 6.46 3.44
N ALA A 130 -9.54 5.66 3.01
CA ALA A 130 -9.58 4.23 3.29
C ALA A 130 -8.36 3.51 2.71
N LEU A 131 -8.01 3.78 1.45
CA LEU A 131 -6.79 3.23 0.85
C LEU A 131 -5.53 3.69 1.59
N GLN A 132 -5.44 4.98 1.93
CA GLN A 132 -4.28 5.52 2.64
C GLN A 132 -4.09 4.88 4.01
N LYS A 133 -5.18 4.58 4.72
CA LYS A 133 -5.14 3.87 6.00
C LYS A 133 -4.51 2.48 5.84
N LEU A 134 -4.97 1.69 4.86
CA LEU A 134 -4.41 0.37 4.58
C LEU A 134 -2.93 0.43 4.19
N VAL A 135 -2.55 1.43 3.39
CA VAL A 135 -1.16 1.66 2.98
C VAL A 135 -0.29 2.00 4.19
N ASN A 136 -0.78 2.82 5.13
CA ASN A 136 -0.03 3.17 6.32
C ASN A 136 0.13 1.97 7.26
N GLU A 137 -0.93 1.18 7.46
CA GLU A 137 -0.87 -0.07 8.22
C GLU A 137 0.20 -1.02 7.65
N GLU A 138 0.25 -1.18 6.32
CA GLU A 138 1.27 -2.01 5.67
C GLU A 138 2.68 -1.41 5.81
N LYS A 139 2.84 -0.08 5.69
CA LYS A 139 4.15 0.57 5.89
C LYS A 139 4.68 0.37 7.29
N ASP A 140 3.83 0.49 8.31
CA ASP A 140 4.22 0.29 9.69
C ASP A 140 4.56 -1.18 9.96
N HIS A 141 3.83 -2.11 9.35
CA HIS A 141 4.18 -3.53 9.37
C HIS A 141 5.54 -3.81 8.72
N GLN A 142 5.81 -3.27 7.53
CA GLN A 142 7.09 -3.43 6.83
C GLN A 142 8.27 -2.85 7.63
N ARG A 143 8.07 -1.73 8.33
CA ARG A 143 9.09 -1.13 9.22
C ARG A 143 9.38 -1.98 10.45
N ALA A 144 8.38 -2.66 11.01
CA ALA A 144 8.56 -3.50 12.20
C ALA A 144 9.33 -4.79 11.91
N ILE A 145 9.40 -5.21 10.65
CA ILE A 145 10.11 -6.41 10.19
C ILE A 145 11.57 -6.11 9.80
N GLN A 146 11.89 -4.84 9.49
CA GLN A 146 13.24 -4.35 9.18
C GLN A 146 14.06 -4.09 10.45
#